data_AF-A0A1M7C552-F1
#
_entry.id   AF-A0A1M7C552-F1
#
_cell.length_a   1.000
_cell.length_b   1.000
_cell.length_c   1.000
_cell.angle_alpha   90.00
_cell.angle_beta   90.00
_cell.angle_gamma   90.00
#
_symmetry.space_group_name_H-M   'P 1'
#
loop_
_entity.id
_entity.type
_entity.pdbx_description
1 polymer ?
#
loop_
_entity_poly.entity_id
_entity_poly.type
_entity_poly.pdbx_seq_one_letter_code
_entity_poly.pdbx_strand_id
1 'polypeptide(L)'
;MKLQQAFVSETGSQYGNFTIIGYSAPGKNSATTNFTYTNPGTYTNNTAALSGSAAAAWTATPNVKLNDCASGSGSHWDVKVMKASSGSAADAVEFSASVTGSGCEELTPSFSKIGS
;
A
#
# COMPACT_ATOMS: atom_id res chain seq x y z
N MET A 1 2.69 6.03 5.86
CA MET A 1 2.92 7.05 4.81
C MET A 1 3.79 8.25 5.22
N LYS A 2 4.12 8.47 6.51
CA LYS A 2 4.97 9.61 6.91
C LYS A 2 6.35 9.67 6.25
N LEU A 3 7.01 8.52 6.08
CA LEU A 3 8.30 8.43 5.37
C LEU A 3 8.16 8.79 3.88
N GLN A 4 7.08 8.34 3.24
CA GLN A 4 6.79 8.70 1.86
C GLN A 4 6.54 10.20 1.72
N GLN A 5 5.79 10.80 2.64
CA GLN A 5 5.53 12.23 2.64
C GLN A 5 6.83 13.04 2.82
N ALA A 6 7.73 12.60 3.71
CA ALA A 6 9.04 13.22 3.89
C ALA A 6 9.86 13.16 2.59
N PHE A 7 9.95 11.98 1.96
CA PHE A 7 10.66 11.80 0.69
C PHE A 7 10.08 12.66 -0.45
N VAL A 8 8.76 12.76 -0.54
CA VAL A 8 8.11 13.64 -1.51
C VAL A 8 8.44 15.10 -1.23
N SER A 9 8.47 15.50 0.04
CA SER A 9 8.80 16.88 0.43
C SER A 9 10.24 17.25 0.05
N GLU A 10 11.16 16.29 0.09
CA GLU A 10 12.56 16.46 -0.30
C GLU A 10 12.76 16.50 -1.83
N THR A 11 11.99 15.71 -2.58
CA THR A 11 12.17 15.56 -4.04
C THR A 11 11.19 16.40 -4.87
N GLY A 12 10.11 16.90 -4.27
CA GLY A 12 9.06 17.75 -4.84
C GLY A 12 8.17 17.10 -5.91
N SER A 13 8.60 16.00 -6.52
CA SER A 13 7.95 15.43 -7.71
C SER A 13 8.05 13.92 -7.82
N GLN A 14 8.69 13.25 -6.87
CA GLN A 14 8.91 11.81 -6.92
C GLN A 14 8.45 11.13 -5.64
N TYR A 15 8.06 9.87 -5.77
CA TYR A 15 7.79 8.98 -4.65
C TYR A 15 8.69 7.76 -4.73
N GLY A 16 9.08 7.20 -3.58
CA GLY A 16 10.05 6.11 -3.51
C GLY A 16 9.43 4.73 -3.32
N ASN A 17 10.21 3.69 -3.61
CA ASN A 17 9.95 2.34 -3.10
C ASN A 17 10.39 2.20 -1.62
N PHE A 18 10.16 1.04 -1.01
CA PHE A 18 10.51 0.81 0.40
C PHE A 18 11.98 1.11 0.72
N THR A 19 12.90 0.73 -0.16
CA THR A 19 14.33 0.90 0.07
C THR A 19 14.74 2.36 0.15
N ILE A 20 14.35 3.20 -0.81
CA ILE A 20 14.84 4.59 -0.86
C ILE A 20 14.19 5.49 0.19
N ILE A 21 12.98 5.15 0.63
CA ILE A 21 12.31 5.89 1.73
C ILE A 21 12.71 5.36 3.12
N GLY A 22 13.64 4.41 3.19
CA GLY A 22 14.10 3.81 4.45
C GLY A 22 13.02 3.01 5.18
N TYR A 23 12.06 2.45 4.46
CA TYR A 23 11.01 1.60 5.02
C TYR A 23 11.37 0.11 4.89
N SER A 24 11.29 -0.61 5.99
CA SER A 24 11.36 -2.08 6.00
C SER A 24 9.95 -2.62 6.16
N ALA A 25 9.45 -3.32 5.13
CA ALA A 25 8.14 -3.96 5.22
C ALA A 25 8.15 -5.09 6.28
N PRO A 26 6.99 -5.41 6.89
CA PRO A 26 6.94 -6.37 7.98
C PRO A 26 7.46 -7.75 7.60
N GLY A 27 8.08 -8.41 8.58
CA GLY A 27 8.61 -9.77 8.46
C GLY A 27 9.96 -9.85 7.75
N LYS A 28 10.32 -11.06 7.28
CA LYS A 28 11.59 -11.30 6.58
C LYS A 28 11.33 -11.21 5.07
N ASN A 29 12.15 -10.44 4.35
CA ASN A 29 12.00 -10.23 2.90
C ASN A 29 10.60 -9.74 2.52
N SER A 30 10.05 -8.79 3.29
CA SER A 30 8.70 -8.25 3.09
C SER A 30 7.59 -9.31 3.19
N ALA A 31 7.80 -10.38 3.96
CA ALA A 31 6.82 -11.44 4.14
C ALA A 31 6.70 -11.87 5.61
N THR A 32 5.46 -12.05 6.04
CA THR A 32 5.06 -12.68 7.30
C THR A 32 4.33 -13.99 7.00
N THR A 33 3.94 -14.71 8.04
CA THR A 33 3.07 -15.89 7.89
C THR A 33 1.76 -15.56 7.16
N ASN A 34 1.22 -14.35 7.35
CA ASN A 34 -0.13 -14.00 6.87
C ASN A 34 -0.13 -13.15 5.61
N PHE A 35 0.94 -12.38 5.36
CA PHE A 35 0.98 -11.41 4.27
C PHE A 35 2.34 -11.35 3.59
N THR A 36 2.30 -11.12 2.28
CA THR A 36 3.44 -10.68 1.48
C THR A 36 3.22 -9.24 1.04
N TYR A 37 4.21 -8.38 1.28
CA TYR A 37 4.17 -6.95 1.02
C TYR A 37 5.04 -6.59 -0.17
N THR A 38 4.54 -5.73 -1.06
CA THR A 38 5.26 -5.34 -2.27
C THR A 38 5.10 -3.85 -2.58
N ASN A 39 6.03 -3.34 -3.41
CA ASN A 39 5.87 -2.09 -4.14
C ASN A 39 5.43 -2.44 -5.57
N PRO A 40 4.14 -2.38 -5.91
CA PRO A 40 3.63 -2.93 -7.18
C PRO A 40 3.95 -2.04 -8.40
N GLY A 41 4.49 -0.84 -8.18
CA GLY A 41 4.85 0.10 -9.24
C GLY A 41 6.16 -0.23 -9.98
N THR A 42 6.37 0.43 -11.12
CA THR A 42 7.66 0.43 -11.81
C THR A 42 8.52 1.57 -11.28
N TYR A 43 9.70 1.24 -10.77
CA TYR A 43 10.63 2.22 -10.22
C TYR A 43 11.91 2.26 -11.05
N THR A 44 12.38 3.47 -11.38
CA THR A 44 13.71 3.69 -11.96
C THR A 44 14.57 4.32 -10.89
N ASN A 45 15.74 3.74 -10.59
CA ASN A 45 16.59 4.19 -9.47
C ASN A 45 15.83 4.29 -8.14
N ASN A 46 14.92 3.33 -7.88
CA ASN A 46 14.07 3.25 -6.70
C ASN A 46 13.00 4.37 -6.56
N THR A 47 12.82 5.23 -7.56
CA THR A 47 11.80 6.29 -7.57
C THR A 47 10.82 6.15 -8.73
N ALA A 48 9.68 6.81 -8.61
CA ALA A 48 8.69 6.98 -9.65
C ALA A 48 8.12 8.40 -9.59
N ALA A 49 7.67 8.92 -10.73
CA ALA A 49 7.13 10.27 -10.83
C ALA A 49 5.75 10.36 -10.16
N LEU A 50 5.53 11.41 -9.38
CA LEU A 50 4.20 11.76 -8.88
C LEU A 50 3.34 12.27 -10.05
N SER A 51 2.26 11.54 -10.32
CA SER A 51 1.28 11.93 -11.33
C SER A 51 -0.05 12.31 -10.67
N GLY A 52 -0.94 12.99 -11.41
CA GLY A 52 -2.31 13.24 -10.93
C GLY A 52 -3.17 11.97 -10.85
N SER A 53 -2.71 10.86 -11.41
CA SER A 53 -3.36 9.55 -11.30
C SER A 53 -2.83 8.77 -10.11
N ALA A 54 -3.74 8.14 -9.36
CA ALA A 54 -3.41 7.26 -8.26
C ALA A 54 -2.64 6.02 -8.73
N ALA A 55 -1.44 5.83 -8.17
CA ALA A 55 -0.61 4.66 -8.38
C ALA A 55 -0.45 3.88 -7.06
N ALA A 56 -0.54 2.56 -7.10
CA ALA A 56 -0.29 1.75 -5.91
C ALA A 56 1.20 1.83 -5.53
N ALA A 57 1.47 2.28 -4.31
CA ALA A 57 2.83 2.42 -3.76
C ALA A 57 3.18 1.28 -2.79
N TRP A 58 2.16 0.68 -2.18
CA TRP A 58 2.27 -0.43 -1.24
C TRP A 58 1.10 -1.37 -1.45
N THR A 59 1.35 -2.67 -1.41
CA THR A 59 0.32 -3.72 -1.46
C THR A 59 0.61 -4.81 -0.45
N ALA A 60 -0.45 -5.48 0.02
CA ALA A 60 -0.37 -6.73 0.76
C ALA A 60 -1.22 -7.82 0.09
N THR A 61 -0.63 -9.00 -0.04
CA THR A 61 -1.26 -10.23 -0.55
C THR A 61 -1.39 -11.21 0.62
N PRO A 62 -2.56 -11.84 0.83
CA PRO A 62 -2.74 -12.77 1.92
C PRO A 62 -2.04 -14.10 1.58
N ASN A 63 -1.23 -14.62 2.50
CA ASN A 63 -0.58 -15.94 2.37
C ASN A 63 -1.45 -17.07 2.92
N VAL A 64 -2.45 -16.72 3.74
CA VAL A 64 -3.42 -17.64 4.34
C VAL A 64 -4.84 -17.17 4.03
N LYS A 65 -5.83 -18.05 4.21
CA LYS A 65 -7.23 -17.63 4.13
C LYS A 65 -7.51 -16.67 5.29
N LEU A 66 -7.85 -15.43 4.96
CA LEU A 66 -8.25 -14.41 5.93
C LEU A 66 -9.72 -14.10 5.67
N ASN A 67 -10.60 -14.45 6.61
CA ASN A 67 -12.05 -14.36 6.43
C ASN A 67 -12.51 -15.18 5.21
N ASP A 68 -13.22 -14.56 4.28
CA ASP A 68 -13.64 -15.12 3.00
C ASP A 68 -12.61 -14.85 1.88
N CYS A 69 -11.51 -14.14 2.19
CA CYS A 69 -10.41 -13.87 1.26
C CYS A 69 -9.52 -15.10 1.08
N ALA A 70 -9.49 -15.63 -0.14
CA ALA A 70 -8.67 -16.78 -0.47
C ALA A 70 -7.16 -16.47 -0.37
N SER A 71 -6.38 -17.40 0.17
CA SER A 71 -4.91 -17.30 0.19
C SER A 71 -4.37 -17.16 -1.23
N GLY A 72 -3.39 -16.27 -1.43
CA GLY A 72 -2.69 -16.09 -2.70
C GLY A 72 -3.53 -15.50 -3.83
N SER A 73 -4.76 -15.05 -3.57
CA SER A 73 -5.69 -14.58 -4.60
C SER A 73 -5.41 -13.15 -5.12
N GLY A 74 -4.19 -12.64 -4.91
CA GLY A 74 -3.77 -11.31 -5.34
C GLY A 74 -3.61 -10.32 -4.19
N SER A 75 -3.13 -9.12 -4.54
CA SER A 75 -2.98 -8.02 -3.59
C SER A 75 -4.32 -7.35 -3.35
N HIS A 76 -4.90 -7.58 -2.18
CA HIS A 76 -6.22 -7.06 -1.83
C HIS A 76 -6.16 -5.77 -1.04
N TRP A 77 -5.11 -5.54 -0.26
CA TRP A 77 -4.92 -4.30 0.47
C TRP A 77 -3.88 -3.45 -0.23
N ASP A 78 -4.19 -2.21 -0.50
CA ASP A 78 -3.28 -1.30 -1.18
C ASP A 78 -3.31 0.10 -0.60
N VAL A 79 -2.17 0.76 -0.69
CA VAL A 79 -2.05 2.20 -0.44
C VAL A 79 -1.56 2.86 -1.71
N LYS A 80 -2.40 3.75 -2.24
CA LYS A 80 -2.11 4.54 -3.44
C LYS A 80 -1.51 5.88 -3.07
N VAL A 81 -0.74 6.40 -4.02
CA VAL A 81 -0.12 7.72 -3.98
C VAL A 81 -0.50 8.48 -5.25
N MET A 82 -0.81 9.76 -5.10
CA MET A 82 -1.00 10.69 -6.23
C MET A 82 -0.54 12.09 -5.85
N LYS A 83 -0.27 12.91 -6.86
CA LYS A 83 -0.05 14.33 -6.65
C LYS A 83 -1.34 14.97 -6.15
N ALA A 84 -1.25 15.76 -5.08
CA ALA A 84 -2.39 16.51 -4.58
C ALA A 84 -2.88 17.51 -5.64
N SER A 85 -4.20 17.72 -5.73
CA SER A 85 -4.77 18.67 -6.69
C SER A 85 -4.46 20.14 -6.35
N SER A 86 -4.12 20.41 -5.10
CA SER A 86 -3.73 21.75 -4.60
C SER A 86 -2.78 21.60 -3.41
N GLY A 87 -1.56 22.16 -3.49
CA GLY A 87 -0.60 22.14 -2.39
C GLY A 87 0.81 22.58 -2.78
N SER A 88 1.55 23.17 -1.82
CA SER A 88 3.00 23.41 -1.89
C SER A 88 3.77 22.10 -1.66
N ALA A 89 5.09 22.07 -1.87
CA ALA A 89 5.92 20.84 -1.90
C ALA A 89 5.70 19.82 -0.76
N ALA A 90 5.32 20.25 0.45
CA ALA A 90 5.02 19.38 1.60
C ALA A 90 3.62 18.74 1.59
N ASP A 91 2.67 19.36 0.88
CA ASP A 91 1.28 18.90 0.68
C ASP A 91 1.08 18.39 -0.76
N ALA A 92 2.16 18.15 -1.50
CA ALA A 92 2.11 17.80 -2.92
C ALA A 92 1.66 16.34 -3.17
N VAL A 93 1.27 15.59 -2.14
CA VAL A 93 0.94 14.18 -2.23
C VAL A 93 -0.28 13.80 -1.39
N GLU A 94 -1.18 13.03 -2.00
CA GLU A 94 -2.33 12.41 -1.35
C GLU A 94 -2.13 10.90 -1.28
N PHE A 95 -2.63 10.32 -0.19
CA PHE A 95 -2.62 8.88 0.04
C PHE A 95 -4.04 8.37 0.25
N SER A 96 -4.38 7.27 -0.42
CA SER A 96 -5.63 6.56 -0.20
C SER A 96 -5.34 5.09 0.06
N ALA A 97 -6.01 4.52 1.06
CA ALA A 97 -5.99 3.10 1.32
C ALA A 97 -7.27 2.47 0.76
N SER A 98 -7.14 1.33 0.11
CA SER A 98 -8.29 0.55 -0.33
C SER A 98 -8.11 -0.94 -0.04
N VAL A 99 -9.26 -1.61 0.07
CA VAL A 99 -9.35 -3.06 0.04
C VAL A 99 -10.16 -3.44 -1.19
N THR A 100 -9.66 -4.43 -1.92
CA THR A 100 -10.31 -5.01 -3.09
C THR A 100 -10.59 -6.48 -2.82
N GLY A 101 -11.56 -7.05 -3.54
CA GLY A 101 -11.96 -8.45 -3.34
C GLY A 101 -13.03 -8.63 -2.24
N SER A 102 -14.12 -9.29 -2.61
CA SER A 102 -15.21 -9.62 -1.68
C SER A 102 -14.70 -10.54 -0.58
N GLY A 103 -14.92 -10.17 0.68
CA GLY A 103 -14.52 -10.97 1.83
C GLY A 103 -13.09 -10.72 2.30
N CYS A 104 -12.36 -9.81 1.66
CA CYS A 104 -11.02 -9.35 2.06
C CYS A 104 -11.07 -8.10 2.93
N GLU A 105 -12.25 -7.50 3.14
CA GLU A 105 -12.43 -6.33 3.98
C GLU A 105 -11.97 -6.58 5.42
N GLU A 106 -11.65 -5.47 6.09
CA GLU A 106 -11.31 -5.46 7.51
C GLU A 106 -12.38 -6.20 8.31
N LEU A 107 -11.94 -7.04 9.24
CA LEU A 107 -12.82 -7.80 10.13
C LEU A 107 -13.76 -6.86 10.89
N THR A 108 -14.95 -6.62 10.34
CA THR A 108 -16.10 -6.24 11.15
C THR A 108 -16.66 -7.56 11.67
N PRO A 109 -16.51 -7.90 12.96
CA PRO A 109 -17.01 -9.16 13.47
C PRO A 109 -18.53 -9.22 13.23
N SER A 110 -18.96 -10.03 12.26
CA SER A 110 -20.37 -10.36 12.09
C SER A 110 -20.68 -11.53 13.00
N PHE A 111 -21.12 -11.23 14.23
CA PHE A 111 -21.56 -12.24 15.20
C PHE A 111 -22.62 -13.19 14.62
N SER A 112 -23.38 -12.73 13.61
CA SER A 112 -24.34 -13.55 12.86
C SER A 112 -23.73 -14.71 12.07
N LYS A 113 -22.41 -14.73 11.83
CA LYS A 113 -21.71 -15.85 11.18
C LYS A 113 -20.93 -16.74 12.16
N ILE A 114 -20.99 -16.45 13.47
CA ILE A 114 -20.38 -17.31 14.49
C ILE A 114 -21.40 -18.41 14.84
N GLY A 115 -21.10 -19.66 14.46
CA GLY A 115 -21.87 -20.84 14.85
C GLY A 115 -22.85 -21.41 13.82
N SER A 116 -22.77 -20.97 12.55
CA SER A 116 -23.45 -21.61 11.41
C SER A 116 -22.54 -22.58 10.68
#